data_AF-A0A1E3LWG2-F1
#
_entry.id   AF-A0A1E3LWG2-F1
#
_cell.length_a   1.000
_cell.length_b   1.000
_cell.length_c   1.000
_cell.angle_alpha   90.00
_cell.angle_beta   90.00
_cell.angle_gamma   90.00
#
_symmetry.space_group_name_H-M   'P 1'
#
loop_
_entity.id
_entity.type
_entity.pdbx_description
1 polymer ?
#
loop_
_entity_poly.entity_id
_entity_poly.type
_entity_poly.pdbx_seq_one_letter_code
_entity_poly.pdbx_strand_id
1 'polypeptide(L)'
;MNLELDRLIRRIVREPTLLDEVTLATIGTRVSEPEIRMLLDKDLAGLRGRDAHPLLLMQFAGAFRIEPMPVLGRQPDQSQS
;
A
#
# COMPACT_ATOMS: atom_id res chain seq x y z
N MET A 1 -11.67 4.98 1.40
CA MET A 1 -10.79 4.78 0.21
C MET A 1 -9.89 5.99 0.05
N ASN A 2 -8.57 5.78 0.16
CA ASN A 2 -7.56 6.84 0.22
C ASN A 2 -6.96 7.13 -1.17
N LEU A 3 -7.52 8.09 -1.89
CA LEU A 3 -7.18 8.37 -3.30
C LEU A 3 -5.72 8.81 -3.52
N GLU A 4 -5.12 9.52 -2.57
CA GLU A 4 -3.74 10.00 -2.70
C GLU A 4 -2.76 8.84 -2.49
N LEU A 5 -3.01 8.00 -1.49
CA LEU A 5 -2.25 6.77 -1.27
C LEU A 5 -2.38 5.82 -2.47
N ASP A 6 -3.59 5.65 -3.01
CA ASP A 6 -3.84 4.81 -4.19
C ASP A 6 -3.09 5.31 -5.43
N ARG A 7 -3.04 6.63 -5.65
CA ARG A 7 -2.26 7.24 -6.74
C ARG A 7 -0.78 6.98 -6.59
N LEU A 8 -0.25 7.13 -5.37
CA LEU A 8 1.15 6.87 -5.08
C LEU A 8 1.51 5.39 -5.31
N ILE A 9 0.71 4.47 -4.77
CA ILE A 9 0.89 3.03 -4.98
C ILE A 9 0.90 2.71 -6.47
N ARG A 10 -0.05 3.25 -7.24
CA ARG A 10 -0.13 3.03 -8.69
C ARG A 10 1.11 3.53 -9.42
N ARG A 11 1.68 4.67 -9.00
CA ARG A 11 2.92 5.21 -9.56
C ARG A 11 4.11 4.29 -9.26
N ILE A 12 4.25 3.85 -8.00
CA ILE A 12 5.31 2.92 -7.59
C ILE A 12 5.19 1.56 -8.30
N VAL A 13 3.98 1.03 -8.45
CA VAL A 13 3.76 -0.23 -9.20
C VAL A 13 4.25 -0.12 -10.64
N ARG A 14 4.04 1.04 -11.29
CA ARG A 14 4.49 1.29 -12.67
C ARG A 14 6.00 1.51 -12.75
N GLU A 15 6.59 2.11 -11.71
CA GLU A 15 8.00 2.45 -11.63
C GLU A 15 8.55 2.06 -10.25
N PRO A 16 8.89 0.77 -10.03
CA PRO A 16 9.25 0.26 -8.71
C PRO A 16 10.48 0.91 -8.07
N THR A 17 11.38 1.47 -8.90
CA THR A 17 12.55 2.23 -8.46
C THR A 17 12.17 3.48 -7.66
N LEU A 18 10.95 4.02 -7.84
CA LEU A 18 10.46 5.14 -7.04
C LEU A 18 10.25 4.81 -5.57
N LEU A 19 10.21 3.53 -5.18
CA LEU A 19 10.04 3.16 -3.77
C LEU A 19 11.22 3.67 -2.93
N ASP A 20 12.44 3.61 -3.45
CA ASP A 20 13.64 4.08 -2.75
C ASP A 20 13.68 5.62 -2.65
N GLU A 21 12.99 6.31 -3.56
CA GLU A 21 12.88 7.77 -3.62
C GLU A 21 11.53 8.30 -3.10
N VAL A 22 10.70 7.43 -2.52
CA VAL A 22 9.30 7.73 -2.24
C VAL A 22 9.15 8.98 -1.36
N THR A 23 10.07 9.18 -0.41
CA THR A 23 10.10 10.37 0.46
C THR A 23 10.19 11.67 -0.35
N LEU A 24 11.05 11.72 -1.37
CA LEU A 24 11.18 12.86 -2.28
C LEU A 24 9.97 12.96 -3.23
N ALA A 25 9.50 11.83 -3.74
CA ALA A 25 8.34 11.78 -4.63
C ALA A 25 7.02 12.19 -3.95
N THR A 26 6.99 12.17 -2.61
CA THR A 26 5.83 12.57 -1.79
C THR A 26 5.86 14.01 -1.30
N ILE A 27 6.92 14.78 -1.58
CA ILE A 27 6.97 16.21 -1.25
C ILE A 27 5.78 16.92 -1.91
N GLY A 28 4.92 17.53 -1.09
CA GLY A 28 3.72 18.24 -1.55
C GLY A 28 2.47 17.34 -1.74
N THR A 29 2.55 16.04 -1.47
CA THR A 29 1.39 15.15 -1.43
C THR A 29 0.70 15.19 -0.07
N ARG A 30 -0.54 14.70 0.02
CA ARG A 30 -1.25 14.52 1.30
C ARG A 30 -0.94 13.18 1.98
N VAL A 31 0.00 12.41 1.44
CA VAL A 31 0.41 11.12 2.03
C VAL A 31 1.25 11.40 3.26
N SER A 32 0.82 10.85 4.38
CA SER A 32 1.44 11.06 5.68
C SER A 32 2.74 10.25 5.83
N GLU A 33 3.65 10.73 6.67
CA GLU A 33 4.90 10.01 6.97
C GLU A 33 4.69 8.54 7.41
N PRO A 34 3.68 8.19 8.25
CA PRO A 34 3.40 6.79 8.57
C PRO A 34 3.02 5.95 7.34
N GLU A 35 2.27 6.51 6.39
CA GLU A 35 1.91 5.80 5.15
C GLU A 35 3.12 5.59 4.25
N ILE A 36 4.01 6.59 4.17
CA ILE A 36 5.29 6.46 3.46
C ILE A 36 6.13 5.34 4.07
N ARG A 37 6.21 5.30 5.41
CA ARG A 37 6.95 4.26 6.11
C ARG A 37 6.35 2.86 5.86
N MET A 38 5.02 2.73 5.85
CA MET A 38 4.36 1.47 5.48
C MET A 38 4.68 1.03 4.04
N LEU A 39 4.82 1.96 3.09
CA LEU A 39 5.25 1.64 1.72
C LEU A 39 6.68 1.10 1.71
N LEU A 40 7.61 1.77 2.39
CA LEU A 40 9.02 1.37 2.49
C LEU A 40 9.19 -0.01 3.14
N ASP A 41 8.49 -0.20 4.25
CA ASP A 41 8.45 -1.46 5.01
C ASP A 41 7.64 -2.55 4.29
N LYS A 42 6.96 -2.19 3.19
CA LYS A 42 6.08 -3.06 2.41
C LYS A 42 4.97 -3.69 3.26
N ASP A 43 4.49 -2.94 4.25
CA ASP A 43 3.42 -3.33 5.16
C ASP A 43 2.05 -3.26 4.49
N LEU A 44 1.68 -4.35 3.80
CA LEU A 44 0.37 -4.47 3.14
C LEU A 44 -0.80 -4.38 4.13
N ALA A 45 -0.60 -4.78 5.39
CA ALA A 45 -1.65 -4.77 6.42
C ALA A 45 -1.94 -3.34 6.85
N GLY A 46 -0.87 -2.58 7.15
CA GLY A 46 -0.94 -1.17 7.49
C GLY A 46 -1.55 -0.34 6.36
N LEU A 47 -1.12 -0.57 5.11
CA LEU A 47 -1.68 0.14 3.95
C LEU A 47 -3.17 -0.17 3.76
N ARG A 48 -3.61 -1.42 3.97
CA ARG A 48 -5.03 -1.77 3.97
C ARG A 48 -5.79 -1.08 5.11
N GLY A 49 -5.21 -1.03 6.31
CA GLY A 49 -5.75 -0.28 7.45
C GLY A 49 -5.83 1.22 7.21
N ARG A 50 -5.08 1.73 6.24
CA ARG A 50 -5.13 3.11 5.72
C ARG A 50 -6.05 3.29 4.51
N ASP A 51 -6.98 2.34 4.31
CA ASP A 51 -8.03 2.43 3.30
C ASP A 51 -7.50 2.39 1.84
N ALA A 52 -6.30 1.83 1.63
CA ALA A 52 -5.73 1.59 0.30
C ALA A 52 -6.50 0.48 -0.44
N HIS A 53 -6.65 0.65 -1.76
CA HIS A 53 -7.47 -0.25 -2.56
C HIS A 53 -6.86 -1.67 -2.66
N PRO A 54 -7.61 -2.76 -2.35
CA PRO A 54 -7.08 -4.12 -2.31
C PRO A 54 -6.37 -4.58 -3.60
N LEU A 55 -6.93 -4.29 -4.78
CA LEU A 55 -6.28 -4.62 -6.06
C LEU A 55 -4.94 -3.91 -6.26
N LEU A 56 -4.78 -2.69 -5.75
CA LEU A 56 -3.51 -1.97 -5.84
C LEU A 56 -2.47 -2.58 -4.89
N LEU A 57 -2.89 -3.03 -3.71
CA LEU A 57 -2.03 -3.76 -2.78
C LEU A 57 -1.55 -5.09 -3.38
N MET A 58 -2.40 -5.80 -4.12
CA MET A 58 -1.99 -7.01 -4.85
C MET A 58 -0.98 -6.71 -5.96
N GLN A 59 -1.18 -5.63 -6.71
CA GLN A 59 -0.24 -5.20 -7.76
C GLN A 59 1.11 -4.78 -7.17
N PHE A 60 1.08 -4.06 -6.05
CA PHE A 60 2.26 -3.68 -5.29
C PHE A 60 3.01 -4.92 -4.78
N ALA A 61 2.31 -5.87 -4.18
CA ALA A 61 2.90 -7.14 -3.75
C ALA A 61 3.57 -7.89 -4.92
N GLY A 62 2.91 -7.94 -6.08
CA GLY A 62 3.47 -8.53 -7.29
C GLY A 62 4.73 -7.83 -7.79
N ALA A 63 4.74 -6.49 -7.79
CA ALA A 63 5.89 -5.69 -8.23
C ALA A 63 7.15 -5.92 -7.37
N PHE A 64 6.97 -6.19 -6.07
CA PHE A 64 8.07 -6.41 -5.12
C PHE A 64 8.27 -7.87 -4.72
N ARG A 65 7.61 -8.83 -5.39
CA ARG A 65 7.68 -10.28 -5.12
C ARG A 65 7.37 -10.63 -3.65
N ILE A 66 6.37 -9.97 -3.07
CA ILE A 66 5.86 -10.24 -1.72
C ILE A 66 4.69 -11.20 -1.85
N GLU A 67 4.60 -12.22 -0.99
CA GLU A 67 3.41 -13.06 -0.90
C GLU A 67 2.26 -12.30 -0.21
N PRO A 68 1.15 -11.97 -0.91
CA PRO A 68 0.09 -11.13 -0.35
C PRO A 68 -0.93 -11.90 0.52
N MET A 69 -0.93 -13.23 0.44
CA MET A 69 -2.05 -14.07 0.89
C MET A 69 -2.26 -14.19 2.41
N PRO A 70 -1.25 -14.11 3.30
CA PRO A 70 -1.53 -14.13 4.74
C PRO A 70 -2.21 -12.84 5.23
N VAL A 71 -2.05 -11.73 4.52
CA VAL A 71 -2.32 -10.36 5.03
C VAL A 71 -3.62 -9.78 4.49
N LEU A 72 -3.92 -9.99 3.20
CA LEU A 72 -5.14 -9.48 2.58
C LEU A 72 -6.35 -10.43 2.77
N GLY A 73 -6.09 -11.71 3.10
CA GLY A 73 -7.09 -12.78 3.14
C GLY A 73 -7.92 -12.91 4.43
N ARG A 74 -7.52 -12.29 5.56
CA ARG A 74 -8.42 -12.18 6.72
C ARG A 74 -9.22 -10.89 6.62
N GLN A 75 -10.41 -10.95 6.03
CA GLN A 75 -11.50 -10.22 6.65
C GLN A 75 -11.82 -10.98 7.95
N PRO A 76 -11.92 -10.34 9.12
CA PRO A 76 -12.58 -10.99 10.23
C PRO A 76 -13.99 -11.29 9.73
N ASP A 77 -14.33 -12.57 9.69
CA ASP A 77 -15.68 -13.05 9.48
C ASP A 77 -16.53 -12.41 10.58
N GLN A 78 -17.22 -11.31 10.25
CA GLN A 78 -18.31 -10.78 11.04
C GLN A 78 -19.58 -11.57 10.70
N SER A 79 -19.50 -12.88 10.89
CA SER A 79 -20.66 -13.76 11.06
C SER A 79 -20.68 -14.11 12.55
N GLN A 80 -21.32 -13.24 13.35
CA GLN A 80 -22.62 -13.51 14.00
C GLN A 80 -22.46 -14.57 15.12
N SER A 81 -22.43 -14.14 16.39
CA SER A 81 -23.60 -13.97 17.28
C SER A 81 -24.36 -15.29 17.50
#